data_AF-G8U123-F1
#
_entry.id   AF-G8U123-F1
#
_cell.length_a   1.000
_cell.length_b   1.000
_cell.length_c   1.000
_cell.angle_alpha   90.00
_cell.angle_beta   90.00
_cell.angle_gamma   90.00
#
_symmetry.space_group_name_H-M   'P 1'
#
loop_
_entity.id
_entity.type
_entity.pdbx_description
1 polymer ?
#
loop_
_entity_poly.entity_id
_entity_poly.type
_entity_poly.pdbx_seq_one_letter_code
_entity_poly.pdbx_strand_id
1 'polypeptide(L)'
;MGVESYSSILSDVQHLLALTEAKIAAVSSRRPQELMGLLQEELDPLARLNSRSVLLSQLTEAQKAELRHYLMRWADRERYLADLLEQHLGYIDFMKQLLGIQDRLGLDIGI
;
A
#
# COMPACT_ATOMS: atom_id res chain seq x y z
N MET A 1 16.50 -3.24 -25.48
CA MET A 1 15.79 -3.98 -24.40
C MET A 1 15.72 -3.22 -23.07
N GLY A 2 16.60 -2.25 -22.74
CA GLY A 2 16.56 -1.57 -21.43
C GLY A 2 15.45 -0.51 -21.23
N VAL A 3 15.01 0.19 -22.30
CA VAL A 3 14.06 1.32 -22.18
C VAL A 3 12.64 0.86 -21.80
N GLU A 4 12.16 -0.24 -22.37
CA GLU A 4 10.83 -0.81 -22.06
C GLU A 4 10.73 -1.36 -20.64
N SER A 5 11.84 -1.88 -20.09
CA SER A 5 11.89 -2.35 -18.71
C SER A 5 11.81 -1.21 -17.70
N TYR A 6 12.49 -0.09 -17.98
CA TYR A 6 12.46 1.10 -17.13
C TYR A 6 11.06 1.73 -17.09
N SER A 7 10.47 1.99 -18.26
CA SER A 7 9.15 2.63 -18.33
C SER A 7 8.07 1.78 -17.65
N SER A 8 8.15 0.46 -17.77
CA SER A 8 7.23 -0.46 -17.11
C SER A 8 7.37 -0.42 -15.59
N ILE A 9 8.60 -0.46 -15.07
CA ILE A 9 8.88 -0.37 -13.63
C ILE A 9 8.41 0.98 -13.07
N LEU A 10 8.74 2.08 -13.75
CA LEU A 10 8.33 3.42 -13.35
C LEU A 10 6.80 3.54 -13.33
N SER A 11 6.13 3.02 -14.36
CA SER A 11 4.67 3.02 -14.44
C SER A 11 4.03 2.21 -13.32
N ASP A 12 4.55 1.04 -12.97
CA ASP A 12 4.03 0.25 -11.85
C ASP A 12 4.21 1.02 -10.52
N VAL A 13 5.37 1.64 -10.27
CA VAL A 13 5.62 2.43 -9.04
C VAL A 13 4.70 3.65 -8.97
N GLN A 14 4.51 4.37 -10.08
CA GLN A 14 3.60 5.52 -10.11
C GLN A 14 2.14 5.10 -9.90
N HIS A 15 1.75 3.94 -10.44
CA HIS A 15 0.41 3.40 -10.22
C HIS A 15 0.20 3.01 -8.76
N LEU A 16 1.18 2.34 -8.13
CA LEU A 16 1.13 2.00 -6.70
C LEU A 16 1.03 3.25 -5.83
N LEU A 17 1.79 4.30 -6.13
CA LEU A 17 1.65 5.59 -5.47
C LEU A 17 0.23 6.17 -5.61
N ALA A 18 -0.36 6.12 -6.81
CA ALA A 18 -1.72 6.60 -7.03
C ALA A 18 -2.77 5.79 -6.25
N LEU A 19 -2.64 4.46 -6.22
CA LEU A 19 -3.50 3.59 -5.40
C LEU A 19 -3.34 3.91 -3.92
N THR A 20 -2.12 4.21 -3.46
CA THR A 20 -1.85 4.63 -2.07
C THR A 20 -2.61 5.90 -1.71
N GLU A 21 -2.55 6.92 -2.55
CA GLU A 21 -3.31 8.17 -2.32
C GLU A 21 -4.83 7.93 -2.34
N ALA A 22 -5.32 7.06 -3.22
CA ALA A 22 -6.72 6.67 -3.25
C ALA A 22 -7.13 5.93 -1.97
N LYS A 23 -6.31 4.99 -1.47
CA LYS A 23 -6.54 4.29 -0.19
C LYS A 23 -6.60 5.29 0.97
N ILE A 24 -5.68 6.26 1.02
CA ILE A 24 -5.68 7.33 2.03
C ILE A 24 -6.98 8.13 1.97
N ALA A 25 -7.43 8.50 0.78
CA ALA A 25 -8.69 9.22 0.60
C ALA A 25 -9.91 8.36 0.99
N ALA A 26 -9.89 7.07 0.69
CA ALA A 26 -10.96 6.15 1.07
C ALA A 26 -11.05 5.99 2.60
N VAL A 27 -9.92 5.80 3.28
CA VAL A 27 -9.84 5.74 4.76
C VAL A 27 -10.31 7.05 5.37
N SER A 28 -9.78 8.19 4.94
CA SER A 28 -10.11 9.52 5.48
C SER A 28 -11.61 9.84 5.33
N SER A 29 -12.22 9.42 4.22
CA SER A 29 -13.65 9.61 3.96
C SER A 29 -14.53 8.46 4.47
N ARG A 30 -13.97 7.48 5.21
CA ARG A 30 -14.71 6.34 5.78
C ARG A 30 -15.49 5.54 4.72
N ARG A 31 -14.84 5.25 3.59
CA ARG A 31 -15.36 4.45 2.46
C ARG A 31 -14.71 3.05 2.44
N PRO A 32 -15.10 2.12 3.34
CA PRO A 32 -14.41 0.84 3.51
C PRO A 32 -14.56 -0.09 2.31
N GLN A 33 -15.68 -0.06 1.56
CA GLN A 33 -15.84 -0.90 0.36
C GLN A 33 -14.88 -0.48 -0.75
N GLU A 34 -14.72 0.82 -0.95
CA GLU A 34 -13.75 1.36 -1.92
C GLU A 34 -12.32 1.02 -1.49
N LEU A 35 -12.00 1.15 -0.21
CA LEU A 35 -10.69 0.74 0.33
C LEU A 35 -10.39 -0.74 0.03
N MET A 36 -11.36 -1.64 0.23
CA MET A 36 -11.18 -3.06 -0.08
C MET A 36 -10.94 -3.31 -1.57
N GLY A 37 -11.64 -2.59 -2.46
CA GLY A 37 -11.39 -2.67 -3.90
C GLY A 37 -9.96 -2.21 -4.25
N LEU A 38 -9.53 -1.07 -3.71
CA LEU A 38 -8.19 -0.53 -3.95
C LEU A 38 -7.07 -1.45 -3.44
N LEU A 39 -7.27 -2.12 -2.30
CA LEU A 39 -6.32 -3.12 -1.78
C LEU A 39 -6.19 -4.34 -2.71
N GLN A 40 -7.28 -4.74 -3.37
CA GLN A 40 -7.23 -5.83 -4.36
C GLN A 40 -6.52 -5.40 -5.64
N GLU A 41 -6.79 -4.19 -6.13
CA GLU A 41 -6.14 -3.62 -7.32
C GLU A 41 -4.62 -3.46 -7.17
N GLU A 42 -4.13 -3.29 -5.94
CA GLU A 42 -2.71 -3.15 -5.62
C GLU A 42 -1.90 -4.43 -5.84
N LEU A 43 -2.52 -5.61 -5.75
CA LEU A 43 -1.80 -6.89 -5.77
C LEU A 43 -1.06 -7.15 -7.10
N ASP A 44 -1.71 -6.84 -8.22
CA ASP A 44 -1.15 -7.04 -9.57
C ASP A 44 0.10 -6.18 -9.86
N PRO A 45 0.08 -4.85 -9.67
CA PRO A 45 1.27 -4.02 -9.86
C PRO A 45 2.39 -4.39 -8.89
N LEU A 46 2.09 -4.79 -7.65
CA LEU A 46 3.11 -5.30 -6.72
C LEU A 46 3.79 -6.57 -7.26
N ALA A 47 3.02 -7.53 -7.74
CA ALA A 47 3.54 -8.76 -8.32
C ALA A 47 4.44 -8.49 -9.53
N ARG A 48 4.01 -7.59 -10.43
CA ARG A 48 4.81 -7.17 -11.60
C ARG A 48 6.10 -6.48 -11.18
N LEU A 49 6.04 -5.54 -10.24
CA LEU A 49 7.22 -4.83 -9.75
C LEU A 49 8.23 -5.79 -9.13
N ASN A 50 7.76 -6.73 -8.30
CA ASN A 50 8.61 -7.74 -7.67
C ASN A 50 9.31 -8.63 -8.71
N SER A 51 8.57 -9.11 -9.73
CA SER A 51 9.13 -9.93 -10.81
C SER A 51 10.19 -9.20 -11.65
N ARG A 52 10.12 -7.87 -11.72
CA ARG A 52 11.02 -7.01 -12.50
C ARG A 52 12.18 -6.43 -11.68
N SER A 53 12.23 -6.69 -10.37
CA SER A 53 13.26 -6.15 -9.47
C SER A 53 14.69 -6.48 -9.88
N VAL A 54 14.91 -7.65 -10.51
CA VAL A 54 16.22 -8.06 -11.04
C VAL A 54 16.73 -7.12 -12.15
N LEU A 55 15.81 -6.48 -12.88
CA LEU A 55 16.13 -5.57 -13.99
C LEU A 55 16.63 -4.21 -13.49
N LEU A 56 16.45 -3.89 -12.20
CA LEU A 56 16.92 -2.63 -11.60
C LEU A 56 18.44 -2.47 -11.71
N SER A 57 19.18 -3.58 -11.71
CA SER A 57 20.65 -3.59 -11.90
C SER A 57 21.08 -3.06 -13.27
N GLN A 58 20.21 -3.16 -14.27
CA GLN A 58 20.47 -2.79 -15.67
C GLN A 58 20.15 -1.33 -16.00
N LEU A 59 19.54 -0.60 -15.05
CA LEU A 59 19.17 0.80 -15.21
C LEU A 59 20.41 1.71 -15.16
N THR A 60 20.33 2.83 -15.87
CA THR A 60 21.33 3.91 -15.74
C THR A 60 21.21 4.60 -14.38
N GLU A 61 22.26 5.29 -13.93
CA GLU A 61 22.21 6.01 -12.66
C GLU A 61 21.15 7.13 -12.65
N ALA A 62 20.90 7.77 -13.80
CA ALA A 62 19.81 8.75 -13.93
C ALA A 62 18.43 8.09 -13.72
N GLN A 63 18.19 6.93 -14.34
CA GLN A 63 16.95 6.15 -14.18
C GLN A 63 16.79 5.66 -12.74
N LYS A 64 17.86 5.18 -12.10
CA LYS A 64 17.85 4.77 -10.69
C LYS A 64 17.55 5.94 -9.77
N ALA A 65 18.11 7.12 -10.03
CA ALA A 65 17.87 8.32 -9.23
C ALA A 65 16.41 8.76 -9.30
N GLU A 66 15.82 8.78 -10.49
CA GLU A 66 14.40 9.07 -10.69
C GLU A 66 13.51 8.02 -10.01
N LEU A 67 13.77 6.73 -10.23
CA LEU A 67 13.00 5.66 -9.60
C LEU A 67 13.09 5.72 -8.06
N ARG A 68 14.27 6.03 -7.51
CA ARG A 68 14.46 6.20 -6.07
C ARG A 68 13.59 7.33 -5.52
N HIS A 69 13.45 8.45 -6.25
CA HIS A 69 12.57 9.53 -5.84
C HIS A 69 11.11 9.05 -5.70
N TYR A 70 10.59 8.33 -6.69
CA TYR A 70 9.22 7.82 -6.64
C TYR A 70 9.02 6.73 -5.57
N LEU A 71 9.99 5.82 -5.40
CA LEU A 71 9.95 4.79 -4.36
C LEU A 71 9.97 5.38 -2.95
N MET A 72 10.82 6.39 -2.69
CA MET A 72 10.85 7.09 -1.40
C MET A 72 9.51 7.76 -1.12
N ARG A 73 8.97 8.47 -2.11
CA ARG A 73 7.64 9.09 -1.98
C ARG A 73 6.56 8.07 -1.69
N TRP A 74 6.53 6.96 -2.42
CA TRP A 74 5.54 5.90 -2.18
C TRP A 74 5.68 5.30 -0.78
N ALA A 75 6.89 5.00 -0.33
CA ALA A 75 7.15 4.50 1.03
C ALA A 75 6.66 5.46 2.12
N ASP A 76 6.87 6.77 1.94
CA ASP A 76 6.38 7.78 2.89
C ASP A 76 4.85 7.81 2.96
N ARG A 77 4.17 7.65 1.82
CA ARG A 77 2.70 7.65 1.76
C ARG A 77 2.10 6.35 2.31
N GLU A 78 2.74 5.21 2.07
CA GLU A 78 2.33 3.94 2.70
C GLU A 78 2.46 3.99 4.22
N ARG A 79 3.54 4.60 4.74
CA ARG A 79 3.69 4.82 6.19
C ARG A 79 2.55 5.67 6.74
N TYR A 80 2.23 6.77 6.08
CA TYR A 80 1.12 7.62 6.49
C TYR A 80 -0.23 6.90 6.45
N LEU A 81 -0.47 6.06 5.43
CA LEU A 81 -1.67 5.22 5.35
C LEU A 81 -1.74 4.24 6.52
N ALA A 82 -0.63 3.60 6.88
CA ALA A 82 -0.55 2.69 8.02
C ALA A 82 -0.90 3.40 9.33
N ASP A 83 -0.29 4.58 9.58
CA ASP A 83 -0.58 5.39 10.77
C ASP A 83 -2.06 5.77 10.86
N LEU A 84 -2.68 6.12 9.72
CA LEU A 84 -4.10 6.48 9.65
C LEU A 84 -5.01 5.29 9.94
N LEU A 85 -4.69 4.12 9.39
CA LEU A 85 -5.43 2.88 9.64
C LEU A 85 -5.33 2.46 11.11
N GLU A 86 -4.15 2.54 11.72
CA GLU A 86 -3.93 2.24 13.14
C GLU A 86 -4.77 3.15 14.03
N GLN A 87 -4.80 4.45 13.76
CA GLN A 87 -5.65 5.40 14.48
C GLN A 87 -7.14 5.07 14.37
N HIS A 88 -7.60 4.70 13.17
CA HIS A 88 -9.00 4.34 12.95
C HIS A 88 -9.37 3.03 13.66
N LEU A 89 -8.50 2.03 13.64
CA LEU A 89 -8.71 0.77 14.39
C LEU A 89 -8.74 1.02 15.89
N GLY A 90 -7.80 1.80 16.43
CA GLY A 90 -7.80 2.18 17.84
C GLY A 90 -9.06 2.93 18.26
N TYR A 91 -9.62 3.78 17.40
CA TYR A 91 -10.91 4.42 17.66
C TYR A 91 -12.08 3.43 17.67
N ILE A 92 -12.09 2.46 16.74
CA ILE A 92 -13.10 1.39 16.73
C ILE A 92 -13.02 0.57 18.02
N ASP A 93 -11.83 0.20 18.46
CA ASP A 93 -11.63 -0.58 19.69
C ASP A 93 -12.07 0.21 20.92
N PHE A 94 -11.75 1.50 20.98
CA PHE A 94 -12.26 2.40 22.02
C PHE A 94 -13.79 2.46 22.03
N MET A 95 -14.44 2.58 20.87
CA MET A 95 -15.90 2.58 20.76
C MET A 95 -16.51 1.24 21.19
N LYS A 96 -15.90 0.11 20.81
CA LYS A 96 -16.31 -1.22 21.28
C LYS A 96 -16.25 -1.33 22.80
N GLN A 97 -15.16 -0.86 23.41
CA GLN A 97 -14.98 -0.87 24.86
C GLN A 97 -16.06 -0.05 25.57
N LEU A 98 -16.37 1.17 25.09
CA LEU A 98 -17.45 2.01 25.63
C LEU A 98 -18.82 1.33 25.54
N LEU A 99 -19.07 0.59 24.46
CA LEU A 99 -20.32 -0.15 24.25
C LEU A 99 -20.35 -1.51 24.97
N GLY A 100 -19.29 -1.88 25.70
CA GLY A 100 -19.17 -3.18 26.36
C GLY A 100 -19.07 -4.35 25.37
N ILE A 101 -18.74 -4.08 24.10
CA ILE A 101 -18.49 -5.09 23.08
C ILE A 101 -17.08 -5.62 23.34
N GLN A 102 -16.99 -6.79 23.97
CA GLN A 102 -15.73 -7.51 24.08
C GLN A 102 -15.53 -8.31 22.80
N ASP A 103 -14.50 -7.97 22.03
CA ASP A 103 -14.01 -8.88 21.00
C ASP A 103 -13.57 -10.16 21.71
N ARG A 104 -14.34 -11.24 21.56
CA ARG A 104 -13.84 -12.59 21.84
C ARG A 104 -12.81 -12.94 20.76
N LEU A 105 -11.64 -12.30 20.79
CA LEU A 105 -10.45 -12.81 20.13
C LEU A 105 -9.87 -13.96 20.97
N GLY A 106 -10.68 -15.01 21.11
CA GLY A 106 -10.15 -16.35 21.32
C GLY A 106 -9.82 -16.87 19.94
N LEU A 107 -8.54 -16.82 19.58
CA LEU A 107 -7.98 -17.79 18.65
C LEU A 107 -8.18 -19.16 19.31
N ASP A 108 -9.34 -19.76 19.06
CA ASP A 108 -9.58 -21.17 19.31
C ASP A 108 -8.77 -21.92 18.25
N ILE A 109 -7.45 -22.00 18.47
CA ILE A 109 -6.62 -23.01 17.84
C ILE A 109 -7.02 -24.30 18.56
N GLY A 110 -8.15 -24.86 18.12
CA GLY A 110 -8.60 -26.18 18.50
C GLY A 110 -7.47 -27.18 18.23
N ILE A 111 -7.10 -27.87 19.31
CA ILE A 111 -6.49 -29.20 19.42
C ILE A 111 -6.14 -29.86 18.08
#